data_AF-A0A7Z9WIZ8-F1
#
_entry.id   AF-A0A7Z9WIZ8-F1
#
_cell.length_a   1.000
_cell.length_b   1.000
_cell.length_c   1.000
_cell.angle_alpha   90.00
_cell.angle_beta   90.00
_cell.angle_gamma   90.00
#
_symmetry.space_group_name_H-M   'P 1'
#
loop_
_entity.id
_entity.type
_entity.pdbx_description
1 polymer ?
#
loop_
_entity_poly.entity_id
_entity_poly.type
_entity_poly.pdbx_seq_one_letter_code
_entity_poly.pdbx_strand_id
1 'polypeptide(L)' 'MRVDGRARDELRPVEIVPHYIEYPEGSVLIKTGATWVVCNVT' A
#
# COMPACT_ATOMS: atom_id res chain seq x y z
N MET A 1 20.90 -9.78 7.86
CA MET A 1 20.09 -8.55 7.79
C MET A 1 19.43 -8.51 6.41
N ARG A 2 18.13 -8.19 6.28
CA ARG A 2 17.51 -8.05 4.94
C ARG A 2 18.16 -6.87 4.20
N VAL A 3 18.09 -6.86 2.86
CA VAL A 3 18.68 -5.79 2.01
C VAL A 3 18.26 -4.38 2.46
N ASP A 4 17.05 -4.30 2.96
CA ASP A 4 16.34 -3.10 3.37
C ASP A 4 16.40 -2.87 4.89
N GLY A 5 17.35 -3.51 5.60
CA GLY A 5 17.64 -3.26 7.02
C GLY A 5 16.65 -3.89 8.02
N ARG A 6 15.50 -4.37 7.55
CA ARG A 6 14.42 -4.94 8.37
C ARG A 6 14.77 -6.27 9.04
N ALA A 7 14.15 -6.53 10.19
CA ALA A 7 14.23 -7.83 10.87
C ALA A 7 13.55 -8.94 10.02
N ARG A 8 13.81 -10.22 10.34
CA ARG A 8 13.23 -11.35 9.57
C ARG A 8 11.70 -11.36 9.64
N ASP A 9 11.16 -10.88 10.76
CA ASP A 9 9.74 -10.96 11.10
C ASP A 9 9.02 -9.60 10.95
N GLU A 10 9.75 -8.58 10.48
CA GLU A 10 9.23 -7.22 10.30
C GLU A 10 8.59 -7.06 8.91
N LEU A 11 7.34 -6.60 8.89
CA LEU A 11 6.62 -6.28 7.66
C LEU A 11 7.24 -5.09 6.92
N ARG A 12 6.96 -4.95 5.61
CA ARG A 12 7.32 -3.73 4.88
C ARG A 12 6.45 -2.58 5.39
N PRO A 13 6.91 -1.31 5.33
CA PRO A 13 6.08 -0.17 5.67
C PRO A 13 4.81 -0.19 4.82
N VAL A 14 3.64 -0.12 5.49
CA VAL A 14 2.32 -0.13 4.85
C VAL A 14 1.69 1.25 4.98
N GLU A 15 1.28 1.83 3.86
CA GLU A 15 0.53 3.08 3.79
C GLU A 15 -0.78 2.81 3.06
N ILE A 16 -1.89 3.28 3.64
CA ILE A 16 -3.23 3.15 3.07
C ILE A 16 -3.78 4.56 2.88
N VAL A 17 -3.99 4.95 1.62
CA VAL A 17 -4.53 6.25 1.24
C VAL A 17 -5.93 6.05 0.67
N PRO A 18 -7.00 6.29 1.45
CA PRO A 18 -8.36 6.23 0.95
C PRO A 18 -8.67 7.43 0.05
N HIS A 19 -9.73 7.31 -0.76
CA HIS A 19 -10.19 8.33 -1.71
C HIS A 19 -9.10 8.79 -2.70
N TYR A 20 -8.28 7.84 -3.18
CA TYR A 20 -7.17 8.15 -4.09
C TYR A 20 -7.63 8.60 -5.48
N ILE A 21 -8.77 8.09 -5.95
CA ILE A 21 -9.42 8.45 -7.22
C ILE A 21 -10.82 8.99 -6.88
N GLU A 22 -11.20 10.09 -7.53
CA GLU A 22 -12.44 10.84 -7.26
C GLU A 22 -13.70 10.17 -7.83
N TYR A 23 -13.58 9.43 -8.94
CA TYR A 23 -14.74 8.88 -9.67
C TYR A 23 -15.40 7.62 -9.10
N PRO A 24 -14.67 6.57 -8.65
CA PRO A 24 -15.31 5.34 -8.16
C PRO A 24 -15.92 5.53 -6.76
N GLU A 25 -16.96 4.74 -6.44
CA GLU A 25 -17.66 4.78 -5.13
C GLU A 25 -16.69 4.59 -3.95
N GLY A 26 -15.66 3.77 -4.16
CA GLY A 26 -14.54 3.64 -3.26
C GLY A 26 -13.23 3.52 -4.03
N SER A 27 -12.23 4.31 -3.65
CA SER A 27 -10.86 4.18 -4.14
C SER A 27 -9.89 4.12 -2.98
N VAL A 28 -8.92 3.21 -3.05
CA VAL A 28 -7.84 3.11 -2.07
C VAL A 28 -6.53 2.83 -2.79
N LEU A 29 -5.48 3.58 -2.43
CA LEU A 29 -4.10 3.25 -2.76
C LEU A 29 -3.43 2.59 -1.57
N ILE A 30 -2.92 1.37 -1.76
CA ILE A 30 -2.19 0.61 -0.76
C ILE A 30 -0.72 0.53 -1.20
N LYS A 31 0.19 1.05 -0.39
CA LYS A 31 1.64 0.93 -0.61
C LYS A 31 2.23 -0.01 0.43
N THR A 32 2.98 -1.01 -0.01
CA THR A 32 3.68 -1.98 0.84
C THR A 32 5.16 -1.99 0.50
N GLY A 33 5.88 -0.97 0.97
CA GLY A 33 7.23 -0.64 0.49
C GLY A 33 7.22 -0.24 -0.99
N ALA A 34 7.92 -1.00 -1.83
CA ALA A 34 8.00 -0.73 -3.27
C ALA A 34 6.81 -1.28 -4.08
N THR A 35 5.89 -2.02 -3.46
CA THR A 35 4.71 -2.57 -4.14
C THR A 35 3.51 -1.65 -3.91
N TRP A 36 2.96 -1.09 -4.99
CA TRP A 36 1.81 -0.20 -4.94
C TRP A 36 0.62 -0.86 -5.64
N VAL A 37 -0.54 -0.82 -4.99
CA VAL A 37 -1.79 -1.42 -5.48
C VAL A 37 -2.89 -0.38 -5.39
N VAL A 38 -3.57 -0.13 -6.50
CA VAL A 38 -4.79 0.68 -6.53
C VAL A 38 -5.98 -0.28 -6.56
N CYS A 39 -6.92 -0.06 -5.65
CA CYS A 39 -8.19 -0.79 -5.61
C CYS A 39 -9.34 0.21 -5.82
N ASN A 40 -10.17 -0.06 -6.80
CA ASN A 40 -11.41 0.65 -7.06
C ASN A 40 -12.59 -0.29 -6.86
N VAL A 41 -13.58 0.17 -6.10
CA VAL A 41 -14.89 -0.46 -6.00
C VAL A 41 -15.76 0.14 -7.10
N THR A 42 -16.43 -0.73 -7.86
CA THR A 42 -17.39 -0.37 -8.92
C THR A 42 -18.74 -0.98 -8.58
#